data_AF-A0A940ZGC1-F1
#
_entry.id   AF-A0A940ZGC1-F1
#
_cell.length_a   1.000
_cell.length_b   1.000
_cell.length_c   1.000
_cell.angle_alpha   90.00
_cell.angle_beta   90.00
_cell.angle_gamma   90.00
#
_symmetry.space_group_name_H-M   'P 1'
#
loop_
_entity.id
_entity.type
_entity.pdbx_description
1 polymer ?
#
loop_
_entity_poly.entity_id
_entity_poly.type
_entity_poly.pdbx_seq_one_letter_code
_entity_poly.pdbx_strand_id
1 'polypeptide(L)' 'MKIKKIELLGFKSFSDKIEIAFPPGVTAVVGPNGCGKSNVV' A
#
# COMPACT_ATOMS: atom_id res chain seq x y z
N MET A 1 6.86 1.27 17.85
CA MET A 1 5.91 0.66 16.88
C MET A 1 6.55 0.63 15.51
N LYS A 2 6.43 -0.47 14.76
CA LYS A 2 6.83 -0.58 13.34
C LYS A 2 5.73 -1.34 12.58
N ILE A 3 5.38 -0.87 11.40
CA ILE A 3 4.41 -1.55 10.53
C ILE A 3 5.14 -2.74 9.88
N LYS A 4 4.57 -3.93 9.96
CA LYS A 4 5.12 -5.14 9.33
C LYS A 4 4.47 -5.41 7.97
N LYS A 5 3.18 -5.18 7.87
CA LYS A 5 2.36 -5.49 6.70
C LYS A 5 1.11 -4.60 6.67
N ILE A 6 0.63 -4.28 5.48
CA ILE A 6 -0.70 -3.75 5.21
C ILE A 6 -1.44 -4.75 4.30
N GLU A 7 -2.69 -5.04 4.62
CA GLU A 7 -3.62 -5.77 3.75
C GLU A 7 -4.78 -4.86 3.38
N LEU A 8 -5.09 -4.76 2.09
CA LEU A 8 -6.17 -3.95 1.54
C LEU A 8 -7.08 -4.85 0.72
N LEU A 9 -8.39 -4.76 0.95
CA LEU A 9 -9.40 -5.47 0.16
C LEU A 9 -10.66 -4.59 0.12
N GLY A 10 -11.09 -4.21 -1.08
CA GLY A 10 -12.26 -3.34 -1.28
C GLY A 10 -12.06 -1.90 -0.79
N PHE A 11 -10.81 -1.44 -0.59
CA PHE A 11 -10.54 -0.10 -0.08
C PHE A 11 -10.28 0.89 -1.20
N LYS A 12 -11.20 1.85 -1.39
CA LYS A 12 -11.12 2.89 -2.43
C LYS A 12 -10.86 2.28 -3.82
N SER A 13 -9.69 2.54 -4.40
CA SER A 13 -9.29 2.02 -5.72
C SER A 13 -8.72 0.60 -5.68
N PHE A 14 -8.64 -0.04 -4.51
CA PHE A 14 -8.12 -1.40 -4.35
C PHE A 14 -9.27 -2.39 -4.21
N SER A 15 -9.86 -2.77 -5.34
CA SER A 15 -10.92 -3.78 -5.42
C SER A 15 -10.43 -5.17 -5.02
N ASP A 16 -9.24 -5.54 -5.49
CA ASP A 16 -8.62 -6.83 -5.23
C ASP A 16 -7.81 -6.85 -3.94
N LYS A 17 -7.54 -8.06 -3.43
CA LYS A 17 -6.70 -8.23 -2.25
C LYS A 17 -5.26 -7.81 -2.58
N ILE A 18 -4.73 -6.86 -1.82
CA ILE A 18 -3.35 -6.41 -1.89
C ILE A 18 -2.68 -6.63 -0.54
N GLU A 19 -1.46 -7.17 -0.59
CA GLU A 19 -0.61 -7.35 0.59
C GLU A 19 0.71 -6.61 0.36
N ILE A 20 1.04 -5.65 1.24
CA ILE A 20 2.27 -4.87 1.19
C ILE A 20 3.09 -5.19 2.44
N ALA A 21 4.24 -5.83 2.26
CA ALA A 21 5.19 -6.06 3.34
C ALA A 21 6.14 -4.86 3.51
N PHE A 22 6.44 -4.49 4.75
CA PHE A 22 7.33 -3.38 5.09
C PHE A 22 8.64 -3.93 5.67
N PRO A 23 9.68 -4.11 4.84
CA PRO A 23 11.00 -4.48 5.33
C PRO A 23 11.62 -3.35 6.16
N PRO A 24 12.61 -3.65 7.02
CA PRO A 24 13.32 -2.63 7.75
C PRO A 24 14.02 -1.64 6.80
N GLY A 25 13.93 -0.34 7.11
CA GLY A 25 14.53 0.73 6.31
C GLY A 25 13.47 1.68 5.75
N VAL A 26 13.72 2.18 4.54
CA VAL A 26 12.84 3.13 3.83
C VAL A 26 12.09 2.40 2.73
N THR A 27 10.76 2.49 2.73
CA THR A 27 9.89 1.95 1.67
C THR A 27 9.28 3.11 0.90
N ALA A 28 9.39 3.11 -0.44
CA ALA A 28 8.79 4.11 -1.31
C ALA A 28 7.61 3.50 -2.09
N VAL A 29 6.46 4.16 -2.07
CA VAL A 29 5.28 3.77 -2.86
C VAL A 29 5.24 4.64 -4.12
N VAL A 30 5.45 4.03 -5.30
CA VAL A 30 5.56 4.74 -6.58
C VAL A 30 4.61 4.13 -7.63
N GLY A 31 4.23 4.94 -8.62
CA GLY A 31 3.37 4.52 -9.72
C GLY A 31 2.74 5.70 -10.47
N PRO A 32 2.07 5.43 -11.61
CA PRO A 32 1.40 6.45 -12.43
C PRO A 32 0.39 7.30 -11.63
N ASN A 33 0.03 8.48 -12.14
CA ASN A 33 -1.00 9.29 -11.51
C ASN A 33 -2.37 8.59 -11.62
N GLY A 34 -3.15 8.61 -10.53
CA GLY A 34 -4.44 7.92 -10.45
C GLY A 34 -4.39 6.45 -10.06
N CYS A 35 -3.22 5.81 -9.94
CA CYS A 35 -3.11 4.37 -9.63
C CYS A 35 -3.42 4.00 -8.16
N GLY A 36 -3.91 4.93 -7.34
CA GLY A 36 -4.22 4.68 -5.94
C GLY A 36 -3.04 4.75 -4.97
N LYS A 37 -1.84 5.18 -5.40
CA LYS A 37 -0.68 5.32 -4.49
C LYS A 37 -0.95 6.16 -3.23
N SER A 38 -1.74 7.23 -3.33
CA SER A 38 -2.14 8.06 -2.17
C SER A 38 -3.22 7.41 -1.29
N ASN A 39 -3.86 6.33 -1.75
CA ASN A 39 -4.82 5.56 -0.95
C ASN A 39 -4.13 4.58 0.02
N VAL A 40 -2.80 4.45 -0.05
CA VAL A 40 -2.00 3.65 0.90
C VAL A 40 -1.65 4.46 2.16
N VAL A 41 -1.84 5.79 2.15
CA VAL A 41 -1.55 6.73 3.25
C VAL A 41 -2.80 7.05 4.06
#